data_AF-A0A817NGL2-F1
#
_entry.id   AF-A0A817NGL2-F1
#
_cell.length_a   1.000
_cell.length_b   1.000
_cell.length_c   1.000
_cell.angle_alpha   90.00
_cell.angle_beta   90.00
_cell.angle_gamma   90.00
#
_symmetry.space_group_name_H-M   'P 1'
#
loop_
_entity.id
_entity.type
_entity.pdbx_description
1 polymer ?
#
loop_
_entity_poly.entity_id
_entity_poly.type
_entity_poly.pdbx_seq_one_letter_code
_entity_poly.pdbx_strand_id
1 'polypeptide(L)'
;ALFEEHANFRKREADAASFLGSTAKRKKTEKSSSSSQKTNRPKSTFGRSKTSTCFPNDYHTSSSSSQSRFLILAKIVEKLKDCFLGGTTDAITLDEIIQESELIIESSDKHWLASEALLSNEKIDVKKVEGINKFVYKSPLNLKDGKKQTLLNLLKNRHEKCEGAVTVDDVRDTISREKADKIIENLIKDGQVVK
;
A
#
# COMPACT_ATOMS: atom_id res chain seq x y z
N ALA A 1 51.56 -16.69 -6.70
CA ALA A 1 50.21 -17.02 -6.20
C ALA A 1 49.18 -15.96 -6.60
N LEU A 2 49.24 -14.71 -6.10
CA LEU A 2 48.23 -13.67 -6.39
C LEU A 2 48.11 -13.24 -7.87
N PHE A 3 49.23 -13.18 -8.60
CA PHE A 3 49.20 -12.79 -10.02
C PHE A 3 48.55 -13.84 -10.95
N GLU A 4 48.53 -15.10 -10.52
CA GLU A 4 48.02 -16.22 -11.31
C GLU A 4 46.49 -16.35 -11.16
N GLU A 5 45.95 -15.95 -10.01
CA GLU A 5 44.51 -15.88 -9.75
C GLU A 5 43.83 -14.82 -10.63
N HIS A 6 44.44 -13.64 -10.80
CA HIS A 6 43.92 -12.57 -11.65
C HIS A 6 43.90 -12.96 -13.14
N ALA A 7 44.88 -13.72 -13.60
CA ALA A 7 44.92 -14.20 -14.98
C ALA A 7 43.79 -15.20 -15.28
N ASN A 8 43.47 -16.07 -14.32
CA ASN A 8 42.39 -17.03 -14.44
C ASN A 8 41.00 -16.38 -14.38
N PHE A 9 40.82 -15.33 -13.57
CA PHE A 9 39.57 -14.56 -13.53
C PHE A 9 39.28 -13.90 -14.89
N ARG A 10 40.30 -13.27 -15.49
CA ARG A 10 40.16 -12.56 -16.77
C ARG A 10 39.88 -13.47 -17.96
N LYS A 11 40.46 -14.69 -17.98
CA LYS A 11 40.15 -15.71 -18.99
C LYS A 11 38.70 -16.17 -18.89
N ARG A 12 38.22 -16.42 -17.67
CA ARG A 12 36.85 -16.91 -17.42
C ARG A 12 35.78 -15.87 -17.78
N GLU A 13 36.08 -14.58 -17.59
CA GLU A 13 35.20 -13.47 -17.98
C GLU A 13 35.07 -13.32 -19.51
N ALA A 14 36.18 -13.49 -20.24
CA ALA A 14 36.20 -13.43 -21.71
C ALA A 14 35.40 -14.58 -22.35
N ASP A 15 35.51 -15.80 -21.80
CA ASP A 15 34.75 -16.96 -22.30
C ASP A 15 33.25 -16.79 -22.04
N ALA A 16 32.86 -16.26 -20.88
CA ALA A 16 31.45 -15.97 -20.57
C ALA A 16 30.84 -14.89 -21.46
N ALA A 17 31.62 -13.85 -21.82
CA ALA A 17 31.17 -12.79 -22.73
C ALA A 17 30.94 -13.32 -24.16
N SER A 18 31.67 -14.35 -24.58
CA SER A 18 31.47 -14.99 -25.89
C SER A 18 30.20 -15.85 -25.98
N PHE A 19 29.69 -16.35 -24.85
CA PHE A 19 28.48 -17.19 -24.80
C PHE A 19 27.16 -16.38 -24.86
N LEU A 20 27.19 -15.09 -24.50
CA LEU A 20 26.00 -14.21 -24.49
C LEU A 20 26.01 -13.15 -25.60
N GLY A 21 27.06 -13.10 -26.42
CA GLY A 21 27.33 -12.03 -27.39
C GLY A 21 27.10 -12.41 -28.85
N SER A 22 25.91 -12.88 -29.24
CA SER A 22 25.54 -12.99 -30.65
C SER A 22 24.12 -12.50 -30.93
N THR A 23 23.96 -11.18 -31.15
CA THR A 23 23.07 -10.60 -32.18
C THR A 23 23.39 -9.12 -32.34
N ALA A 24 24.25 -8.79 -33.30
CA ALA A 24 24.43 -7.43 -33.79
C ALA A 24 23.89 -7.32 -35.22
N LYS A 25 22.85 -6.49 -35.45
CA LYS A 25 22.76 -5.52 -36.57
C LYS A 25 21.42 -4.74 -36.64
N ARG A 26 21.54 -3.43 -36.36
CA ARG A 26 20.98 -2.25 -37.07
C ARG A 26 19.73 -2.40 -37.97
N LYS A 27 18.73 -1.52 -37.81
CA LYS A 27 18.40 -0.36 -38.70
C LYS A 27 17.15 0.42 -38.24
N LYS A 28 17.19 1.75 -38.42
CA LYS A 28 16.18 2.79 -38.18
C LYS A 28 15.16 2.88 -39.35
N THR A 29 13.86 3.03 -39.09
CA THR A 29 12.87 3.91 -39.81
C THR A 29 11.41 3.74 -39.32
N GLU A 30 10.62 4.80 -39.48
CA GLU A 30 9.24 5.03 -38.98
C GLU A 30 8.08 4.29 -39.69
N LYS A 31 6.93 4.28 -38.99
CA LYS A 31 5.51 4.33 -39.41
C LYS A 31 4.75 3.10 -39.99
N SER A 32 3.47 3.08 -39.57
CA SER A 32 2.23 2.52 -40.15
C SER A 32 1.79 1.05 -39.93
N SER A 33 0.66 0.93 -39.20
CA SER A 33 -0.58 0.19 -39.46
C SER A 33 -0.66 -1.34 -39.68
N SER A 34 -1.63 -1.90 -38.94
CA SER A 34 -2.63 -2.94 -39.27
C SER A 34 -2.32 -4.44 -39.19
N SER A 35 -3.29 -5.10 -38.51
CA SER A 35 -3.88 -6.43 -38.70
C SER A 35 -3.08 -7.71 -38.35
N SER A 36 -3.55 -8.35 -37.26
CA SER A 36 -3.90 -9.78 -37.13
C SER A 36 -3.10 -10.85 -37.89
N GLN A 37 -2.53 -11.82 -37.17
CA GLN A 37 -2.95 -13.23 -37.25
C GLN A 37 -2.29 -14.12 -36.19
N LYS A 38 -3.10 -15.06 -35.68
CA LYS A 38 -2.78 -16.18 -34.78
C LYS A 38 -1.92 -17.23 -35.52
N THR A 39 -0.93 -17.84 -34.87
CA THR A 39 -0.56 -19.26 -35.10
C THR A 39 0.15 -19.86 -33.88
N ASN A 40 0.00 -21.18 -33.79
CA ASN A 40 0.16 -22.07 -32.64
C ASN A 40 1.62 -22.29 -32.22
N ARG A 41 1.87 -22.44 -30.91
CA ARG A 41 3.10 -23.05 -30.37
C ARG A 41 2.80 -24.41 -29.72
N PRO A 42 3.61 -25.45 -30.00
CA PRO A 42 3.33 -26.83 -29.60
C PRO A 42 3.67 -27.14 -28.14
N LYS A 43 2.95 -28.15 -27.64
CA LYS A 43 3.03 -28.75 -26.30
C LYS A 43 4.30 -29.59 -26.19
N SER A 44 5.19 -29.25 -25.26
CA SER A 44 6.39 -30.05 -24.94
C SER A 44 6.18 -30.76 -23.61
N THR A 45 6.00 -32.08 -23.71
CA THR A 45 5.89 -33.03 -22.62
C THR A 45 7.29 -33.52 -22.25
N PHE A 46 7.80 -33.12 -21.09
CA PHE A 46 9.02 -33.66 -20.45
C PHE A 46 8.85 -33.32 -18.96
N GLY A 47 9.04 -34.17 -17.97
CA GLY A 47 9.58 -35.52 -17.84
C GLY A 47 9.81 -35.64 -16.34
N ARG A 48 9.08 -36.52 -15.68
CA ARG A 48 8.95 -36.60 -14.22
C ARG A 48 10.24 -37.21 -13.62
N SER A 49 11.15 -36.39 -13.12
CA SER A 49 12.27 -36.86 -12.28
C SER A 49 11.88 -36.79 -10.80
N LYS A 50 11.78 -37.97 -10.18
CA LYS A 50 11.64 -38.15 -8.73
C LYS A 50 12.96 -37.77 -8.06
N THR A 51 12.96 -36.72 -7.26
CA THR A 51 13.97 -36.50 -6.22
C THR A 51 13.24 -36.36 -4.89
N SER A 52 13.47 -37.35 -4.06
CA SER A 52 13.02 -37.49 -2.68
C SER A 52 13.62 -36.42 -1.77
N THR A 53 12.79 -36.04 -0.78
CA THR A 53 13.12 -35.32 0.45
C THR A 53 13.26 -33.80 0.33
N CYS A 54 12.14 -33.15 0.01
CA CYS A 54 11.86 -31.80 0.50
C CYS A 54 10.89 -31.98 1.68
N PHE A 55 11.29 -31.53 2.87
CA PHE A 55 10.37 -31.36 3.99
C PHE A 55 9.23 -30.45 3.51
N PRO A 56 7.95 -30.89 3.54
CA PRO A 56 6.84 -29.98 3.32
C PRO A 56 6.74 -29.14 4.59
N ASN A 57 7.41 -27.99 4.60
CA ASN A 57 6.90 -26.89 5.42
C ASN A 57 5.49 -26.63 4.89
N ASP A 58 4.49 -26.97 5.69
CA ASP A 58 3.09 -26.68 5.48
C ASP A 58 2.89 -25.15 5.38
N TYR A 59 3.12 -24.59 4.20
CA TYR A 59 2.91 -23.17 3.92
C TYR A 59 1.43 -22.84 3.62
N HIS A 60 0.52 -23.81 3.77
CA HIS A 60 -0.89 -23.66 3.39
C HIS A 60 -1.85 -23.44 4.59
N THR A 61 -1.37 -23.51 5.84
CA THR A 61 -2.20 -23.30 7.05
C THR A 61 -1.95 -21.94 7.73
N SER A 62 -0.82 -21.30 7.48
CA SER A 62 -0.46 -19.99 8.03
C SER A 62 -1.16 -18.80 7.36
N SER A 63 -1.80 -19.00 6.21
CA SER A 63 -2.54 -17.95 5.51
C SER A 63 -3.92 -17.66 6.09
N SER A 64 -4.47 -18.53 6.94
CA SER A 64 -5.84 -18.36 7.46
C SER A 64 -5.90 -17.39 8.65
N SER A 65 -4.87 -17.38 9.51
CA SER A 65 -4.82 -16.49 10.68
C SER A 65 -4.52 -15.05 10.29
N SER A 66 -3.69 -14.82 9.26
CA SER A 66 -3.38 -13.48 8.75
C SER A 66 -4.59 -12.79 8.11
N GLN A 67 -5.47 -13.55 7.46
CA GLN A 67 -6.73 -13.02 6.93
C GLN A 67 -7.67 -12.57 8.05
N SER A 68 -7.84 -13.38 9.10
CA SER A 68 -8.64 -13.01 10.27
C SER A 68 -8.11 -11.72 10.92
N ARG A 69 -6.79 -11.67 11.17
CA ARG A 69 -6.10 -10.50 11.71
C ARG A 69 -6.29 -9.24 10.87
N PHE A 70 -6.23 -9.38 9.54
CA PHE A 70 -6.47 -8.28 8.62
C PHE A 70 -7.92 -7.79 8.68
N LEU A 71 -8.90 -8.69 8.76
CA LEU A 71 -10.31 -8.33 8.90
C LEU A 71 -10.60 -7.63 10.24
N ILE A 72 -10.00 -8.10 11.33
CA ILE A 72 -10.10 -7.48 12.65
C ILE A 72 -9.52 -6.05 12.59
N LEU A 73 -8.32 -5.89 12.03
CA LEU A 73 -7.69 -4.58 11.88
C LEU A 73 -8.52 -3.64 11.00
N ALA A 74 -9.06 -4.14 9.88
CA ALA A 74 -9.89 -3.36 8.99
C ALA A 74 -11.14 -2.82 9.70
N LYS A 75 -11.83 -3.66 10.47
CA LYS A 75 -12.99 -3.24 11.28
C LYS A 75 -12.63 -2.20 12.35
N ILE A 76 -11.50 -2.38 13.03
CA ILE A 76 -11.00 -1.40 14.01
C ILE A 76 -10.74 -0.05 13.34
N VAL A 77 -10.06 -0.03 12.19
CA VAL A 77 -9.78 1.19 11.44
C VAL A 77 -11.07 1.84 10.93
N GLU A 78 -12.03 1.04 10.48
CA GLU A 78 -13.34 1.53 10.04
C GLU A 78 -14.12 2.19 11.20
N LYS A 79 -14.17 1.58 12.39
CA LYS A 79 -14.76 2.22 13.56
C LYS A 79 -14.05 3.52 13.95
N LEU A 80 -12.72 3.53 13.97
CA LEU A 80 -11.96 4.75 14.25
C LEU A 80 -12.26 5.86 13.22
N LYS A 81 -12.41 5.49 11.94
CA LYS A 81 -12.79 6.41 10.86
C LYS A 81 -14.21 6.94 11.06
N ASP A 82 -15.17 6.09 11.42
CA ASP A 82 -16.55 6.49 11.69
C ASP A 82 -16.64 7.48 12.86
N CYS A 83 -15.92 7.22 13.96
CA CYS A 83 -15.83 8.14 15.10
C CYS A 83 -15.27 9.50 14.68
N PHE A 84 -14.21 9.50 13.86
CA PHE A 84 -13.60 10.71 13.35
C PHE A 84 -14.55 11.52 12.45
N LEU A 85 -15.26 10.85 11.54
CA LEU A 85 -16.24 11.51 10.65
C LEU A 85 -17.49 12.01 11.41
N GLY A 86 -17.86 11.33 12.51
CA GLY A 86 -18.92 11.72 13.42
C GLY A 86 -18.60 12.95 14.28
N GLY A 87 -17.35 13.41 14.29
CA GLY A 87 -16.90 14.58 15.06
C GLY A 87 -16.44 14.26 16.48
N THR A 88 -16.45 13.00 16.89
CA THR A 88 -15.88 12.55 18.16
C THR A 88 -14.41 12.24 17.94
N THR A 89 -13.55 13.25 18.12
CA THR A 89 -12.09 13.10 18.00
C THR A 89 -11.44 12.61 19.30
N ASP A 90 -12.24 12.03 20.19
CA ASP A 90 -11.76 11.53 21.46
C ASP A 90 -10.89 10.29 21.25
N ALA A 91 -9.82 10.20 22.02
CA ALA A 91 -8.90 9.08 21.94
C ALA A 91 -9.53 7.89 22.66
N ILE A 92 -9.71 6.78 21.94
CA ILE A 92 -10.42 5.60 22.42
C ILE A 92 -9.40 4.52 22.78
N THR A 93 -9.66 3.75 23.84
CA THR A 93 -8.77 2.64 24.23
C THR A 93 -9.01 1.39 23.38
N LEU A 94 -8.04 0.48 23.30
CA LEU A 94 -8.20 -0.77 22.53
C LEU A 94 -9.41 -1.57 23.02
N ASP A 95 -9.58 -1.70 24.33
CA ASP A 95 -10.67 -2.49 24.92
C ASP A 95 -12.05 -1.91 24.59
N GLU A 96 -12.16 -0.58 24.62
CA GLU A 96 -13.38 0.13 24.26
C GLU A 96 -13.71 -0.01 22.77
N ILE A 97 -12.71 0.07 21.88
CA ILE A 97 -12.92 -0.18 20.44
C ILE A 97 -13.42 -1.61 20.20
N ILE A 98 -12.83 -2.60 20.89
CA ILE A 98 -13.22 -4.01 20.74
C ILE A 98 -14.67 -4.21 21.21
N GLN A 99 -15.04 -3.60 22.32
CA GLN A 99 -16.40 -3.67 22.87
C GLN A 99 -17.41 -3.01 21.93
N GLU A 100 -17.14 -1.80 21.45
CA GLU A 100 -18.02 -1.06 20.53
C GLU A 100 -18.16 -1.77 19.17
N SER A 101 -17.11 -2.45 18.71
CA SER A 101 -17.12 -3.19 17.45
C SER A 101 -17.79 -4.57 17.57
N GLU A 102 -18.20 -4.99 18.77
CA GLU A 102 -18.72 -6.33 19.09
C GLU A 102 -17.82 -7.46 18.55
N LEU A 103 -16.49 -7.23 18.53
CA LEU A 103 -15.54 -8.15 17.93
C LEU A 103 -15.15 -9.25 18.92
N ILE A 104 -15.40 -10.50 18.54
CA ILE A 104 -14.87 -11.65 19.26
C ILE A 104 -13.43 -11.90 18.79
N ILE A 105 -12.47 -11.57 19.65
CA ILE A 105 -11.03 -11.64 19.35
C ILE A 105 -10.38 -12.64 20.30
N GLU A 106 -9.48 -13.47 19.76
CA GLU A 106 -8.66 -14.37 20.57
C GLU A 106 -7.61 -13.58 21.36
N SER A 107 -7.20 -14.07 22.54
CA SER A 107 -6.19 -13.39 23.37
C SER A 107 -4.87 -13.14 22.64
N SER A 108 -4.49 -14.04 21.71
CA SER A 108 -3.29 -13.91 20.88
C SER A 108 -3.38 -12.73 19.91
N ASP A 109 -4.53 -12.56 19.25
CA ASP A 109 -4.79 -11.46 18.32
C ASP A 109 -4.91 -10.12 19.04
N LYS A 110 -5.48 -10.10 20.26
CA LYS A 110 -5.51 -8.90 21.11
C LYS A 110 -4.11 -8.43 21.48
N HIS A 111 -3.21 -9.34 21.83
CA HIS A 111 -1.82 -9.00 22.12
C HIS A 111 -1.12 -8.40 20.90
N TRP A 112 -1.27 -9.04 19.74
CA TRP A 112 -0.70 -8.56 18.47
C TRP A 112 -1.20 -7.16 18.08
N LEU A 113 -2.48 -6.85 18.29
CA LEU A 113 -3.03 -5.51 18.08
C LEU A 113 -2.34 -4.46 18.96
N ALA A 114 -2.16 -4.76 20.25
CA ALA A 114 -1.60 -3.84 21.23
C ALA A 114 -0.09 -3.62 21.06
N SER A 115 0.66 -4.66 20.68
CA SER A 115 2.13 -4.63 20.64
C SER A 115 2.71 -4.22 19.28
N GLU A 116 1.98 -4.45 18.19
CA GLU A 116 2.55 -4.31 16.84
C GLU A 116 1.59 -3.60 15.88
N ALA A 117 0.38 -4.15 15.68
CA ALA A 117 -0.45 -3.76 14.54
C ALA A 117 -0.90 -2.30 14.58
N LEU A 118 -1.32 -1.82 15.76
CA LEU A 118 -1.80 -0.44 15.91
C LEU A 118 -0.65 0.58 15.96
N LEU A 119 0.54 0.16 16.40
CA LEU A 119 1.73 1.00 16.46
C LEU A 119 2.37 1.20 15.08
N SER A 120 2.31 0.17 14.23
CA SER A 120 2.90 0.19 12.89
C SER A 120 2.00 0.85 11.82
N ASN A 121 0.72 1.13 12.11
CA ASN A 121 -0.23 1.58 11.09
C ASN A 121 -0.24 3.11 10.95
N GLU A 122 0.15 3.61 9.77
CA GLU A 122 0.21 5.05 9.49
C GLU A 122 -1.15 5.77 9.52
N LYS A 123 -2.27 5.03 9.44
CA LYS A 123 -3.64 5.56 9.53
C LYS A 123 -4.11 5.77 10.96
N ILE A 124 -3.31 5.41 11.96
CA ILE A 124 -3.65 5.51 13.37
C ILE A 124 -2.59 6.35 14.06
N ASP A 125 -3.03 7.29 14.90
CA ASP A 125 -2.17 8.05 15.79
C ASP A 125 -2.35 7.54 17.22
N VAL A 126 -1.24 7.36 17.94
CA VAL A 126 -1.22 6.76 19.27
C VAL A 126 -0.95 7.84 20.29
N LYS A 127 -1.98 8.23 21.04
CA LYS A 127 -1.89 9.21 22.11
C LYS A 127 -1.76 8.51 23.45
N LYS A 128 -0.65 8.73 24.14
CA LYS A 128 -0.47 8.26 25.52
C LYS A 128 -1.14 9.24 26.46
N VAL A 129 -2.24 8.82 27.09
CA VAL A 129 -2.96 9.61 28.09
C VAL A 129 -2.94 8.82 29.39
N GLU A 130 -2.38 9.41 30.45
CA GLU A 130 -2.33 8.79 31.79
C GLU A 130 -1.65 7.40 31.82
N GLY A 131 -0.66 7.18 30.95
CA GLY A 131 0.05 5.90 30.83
C GLY A 131 -0.68 4.83 30.02
N ILE A 132 -1.90 5.12 29.53
CA ILE A 132 -2.69 4.24 28.68
C ILE A 132 -2.55 4.67 27.22
N ASN A 133 -2.32 3.71 26.32
CA ASN A 133 -2.32 3.95 24.88
C ASN A 133 -3.77 4.14 24.40
N LYS A 134 -4.08 5.34 23.92
CA LYS A 134 -5.34 5.65 23.26
C LYS A 134 -5.08 5.86 21.76
N PHE A 135 -6.03 5.45 20.94
CA PHE A 135 -5.91 5.45 19.49
C PHE A 135 -6.86 6.47 18.88
N VAL A 136 -6.38 7.20 17.88
CA VAL A 136 -7.13 8.18 17.12
C VAL A 136 -6.91 7.92 15.64
N TYR A 137 -7.95 8.06 14.82
CA TYR A 137 -7.79 7.98 13.36
C TYR A 137 -6.93 9.14 12.85
N LYS A 138 -5.88 8.81 12.10
CA LYS A 138 -5.04 9.77 11.40
C LYS A 138 -5.50 9.85 9.95
N SER A 139 -6.19 10.95 9.64
CA SER A 139 -6.67 11.21 8.29
C SER A 139 -5.50 11.52 7.33
N PRO A 140 -5.55 11.08 6.05
CA PRO A 140 -4.48 11.32 5.07
C PRO A 140 -4.23 12.80 4.80
N LEU A 141 -5.26 13.65 4.93
CA LEU A 141 -5.11 15.09 4.82
C LEU A 141 -5.40 15.75 6.17
N ASN A 142 -4.57 16.70 6.57
CA ASN A 142 -4.73 17.45 7.81
C ASN A 142 -5.80 18.55 7.70
N LEU A 143 -7.04 18.20 7.32
CA LEU A 143 -8.15 19.14 7.13
C LEU A 143 -9.02 19.26 8.40
N LYS A 144 -8.40 19.58 9.53
CA LYS A 144 -9.03 19.61 10.88
C LYS A 144 -10.30 20.47 10.94
N ASP A 145 -10.33 21.58 10.21
CA ASP A 145 -11.41 22.55 10.32
C ASP A 145 -12.54 22.33 9.29
N GLY A 146 -12.33 21.43 8.32
CA GLY A 146 -13.23 21.26 7.17
C GLY A 146 -13.61 22.55 6.44
N LYS A 147 -12.73 23.55 6.46
CA LYS A 147 -12.93 24.84 5.80
C LYS A 147 -12.39 24.78 4.37
N LYS A 148 -13.08 25.47 3.48
CA LYS A 148 -12.66 25.70 2.08
C LYS A 148 -11.22 26.24 1.99
N GLN A 149 -10.87 27.21 2.83
CA GLN A 149 -9.56 27.86 2.82
C GLN A 149 -8.43 26.90 3.19
N THR A 150 -8.69 25.98 4.12
CA THR A 150 -7.71 24.97 4.53
C THR A 150 -7.41 24.00 3.38
N LEU A 151 -8.45 23.56 2.65
CA LEU A 151 -8.27 22.73 1.45
C LEU A 151 -7.52 23.49 0.35
N LEU A 152 -7.86 24.75 0.10
CA LEU A 152 -7.17 25.57 -0.88
C LEU A 152 -5.68 25.75 -0.55
N ASN A 153 -5.35 26.07 0.70
CA ASN A 153 -3.97 26.23 1.16
C ASN A 153 -3.18 24.92 1.07
N LEU A 154 -3.82 23.78 1.38
CA LEU A 154 -3.22 22.47 1.20
C LEU A 154 -2.87 22.20 -0.28
N LEU A 155 -3.80 22.51 -1.20
CA LEU A 155 -3.57 22.34 -2.64
C LEU A 155 -2.44 23.24 -3.15
N LYS A 156 -2.38 24.50 -2.70
CA LYS A 156 -1.27 25.41 -3.01
C LYS A 156 0.08 24.86 -2.54
N ASN A 157 0.14 24.38 -1.29
CA ASN A 157 1.37 23.82 -0.72
C ASN A 157 1.83 22.56 -1.49
N ARG A 158 0.90 21.66 -1.87
CA ARG A 158 1.23 20.51 -2.73
C ARG A 158 1.76 20.92 -4.10
N HIS A 159 1.19 21.97 -4.68
CA HIS A 159 1.67 22.51 -5.95
C HIS A 159 3.10 23.05 -5.82
N GLU A 160 3.38 23.85 -4.77
CA GLU A 160 4.71 24.36 -4.47
C GLU A 160 5.74 23.24 -4.27
N LYS A 161 5.34 22.15 -3.61
CA LYS A 161 6.18 20.97 -3.40
C LYS A 161 6.21 19.99 -4.59
N CYS A 162 5.46 20.26 -5.65
CA CYS A 162 5.30 19.38 -6.80
C CYS A 162 4.83 17.96 -6.43
N GLU A 163 4.01 17.82 -5.37
CA GLU A 163 3.51 16.53 -4.85
C GLU A 163 2.32 15.96 -5.67
N GLY A 164 1.92 16.60 -6.77
CA GLY A 164 0.86 16.12 -7.67
C GLY A 164 -0.57 16.35 -7.16
N ALA A 165 -1.53 15.59 -7.71
CA ALA A 165 -2.97 15.78 -7.50
C ALA A 165 -3.52 15.06 -6.25
N VAL A 166 -4.58 15.62 -5.66
CA VAL A 166 -5.30 15.05 -4.50
C VAL A 166 -6.55 14.33 -4.98
N THR A 167 -6.81 13.14 -4.45
CA THR A 167 -8.01 12.36 -4.77
C THR A 167 -9.22 12.93 -4.03
N VAL A 168 -10.39 12.93 -4.68
CA VAL A 168 -11.65 13.32 -4.03
C VAL A 168 -11.97 12.43 -2.83
N ASP A 169 -11.63 11.15 -2.91
CA ASP A 169 -11.85 10.20 -1.81
C ASP A 169 -10.99 10.53 -0.58
N ASP A 170 -9.76 11.01 -0.78
CA ASP A 170 -8.92 11.48 0.33
C ASP A 170 -9.57 12.67 1.03
N VAL A 171 -10.20 13.58 0.29
CA VAL A 171 -10.94 14.72 0.89
C VAL A 171 -12.16 14.22 1.65
N ARG A 172 -12.93 13.28 1.10
CA ARG A 172 -14.11 12.66 1.74
C ARG A 172 -13.77 11.84 2.99
N ASP A 173 -12.54 11.36 3.08
CA ASP A 173 -12.04 10.62 4.23
C ASP A 173 -11.58 11.53 5.38
N THR A 174 -11.47 12.84 5.13
CA THR A 174 -11.00 13.83 6.11
C THR A 174 -12.12 14.65 6.73
N ILE A 175 -13.21 14.81 5.99
CA ILE A 175 -14.37 15.59 6.39
C ILE A 175 -15.63 14.85 5.98
N SER A 176 -16.72 15.04 6.72
CA SER A 176 -18.02 14.44 6.38
C SER A 176 -18.34 14.60 4.89
N ARG A 177 -18.71 13.49 4.24
CA ARG A 177 -18.85 13.37 2.78
C ARG A 177 -19.67 14.51 2.17
N GLU A 178 -20.78 14.87 2.81
CA GLU A 178 -21.66 15.94 2.34
C GLU A 178 -20.97 17.32 2.31
N LYS A 179 -20.12 17.60 3.31
CA LYS A 179 -19.35 18.85 3.37
C LYS A 179 -18.25 18.86 2.32
N ALA A 180 -17.61 17.72 2.08
CA ALA A 180 -16.56 17.57 1.06
C ALA A 180 -17.08 17.93 -0.33
N ASP A 181 -18.18 17.30 -0.73
CA ASP A 181 -18.74 17.49 -2.07
C ASP A 181 -19.18 18.95 -2.27
N LYS A 182 -19.83 19.57 -1.28
CA LYS A 182 -20.20 21.00 -1.33
C LYS A 182 -19.00 21.93 -1.50
N ILE A 183 -17.90 21.69 -0.78
CA ILE A 183 -16.69 22.51 -0.89
C ILE A 183 -16.06 22.36 -2.26
N ILE A 184 -15.97 21.13 -2.76
CA ILE A 184 -15.39 20.83 -4.07
C ILE A 184 -16.22 21.48 -5.18
N GLU A 185 -17.55 21.34 -5.16
CA GLU A 185 -18.43 22.00 -6.12
C GLU A 185 -18.28 23.52 -6.13
N ASN A 186 -18.16 24.14 -4.96
CA ASN A 186 -17.94 25.57 -4.86
C ASN A 186 -16.57 25.99 -5.43
N LEU A 187 -15.51 25.20 -5.20
CA LEU A 187 -14.18 25.46 -5.76
C LEU A 187 -14.14 25.29 -7.29
N ILE A 188 -14.91 24.35 -7.83
CA ILE A 188 -15.07 24.16 -9.27
C ILE A 188 -15.83 25.35 -9.88
N LYS A 189 -16.92 25.80 -9.25
CA LYS A 189 -17.68 26.99 -9.69
C LYS A 189 -16.81 28.25 -9.72
N ASP A 190 -15.91 28.38 -8.77
CA ASP A 190 -14.96 29.51 -8.71
C ASP A 190 -13.79 29.36 -9.69
N GLY A 191 -13.68 28.25 -10.42
CA GLY A 191 -12.59 27.96 -11.36
C GLY A 191 -11.23 27.76 -10.70
N GLN A 192 -11.19 27.55 -9.38
CA GLN A 192 -9.94 27.39 -8.63
C GLN A 192 -9.39 25.96 -8.69
N VAL A 193 -10.25 24.97 -8.95
CA VAL A 193 -9.89 23.55 -9.01
C VAL A 193 -10.58 22.92 -10.22
N VAL A 194 -9.86 22.05 -10.92
CA VAL A 194 -10.36 21.28 -12.07
C VAL A 194 -10.53 19.82 -11.64
N LYS A 195 -11.58 19.17 -12.14
CA LYS A 195 -11.88 17.76 -11.88
C LYS A 195 -11.08 16.85 -12.80
#